data_AF-A0A819PQ78-F1
#
_entry.id   AF-A0A819PQ78-F1
#
_cell.length_a   1.000
_cell.length_b   1.000
_cell.length_c   1.000
_cell.angle_alpha   90.00
_cell.angle_beta   90.00
_cell.angle_gamma   90.00
#
_symmetry.space_group_name_H-M   'P 1'
#
loop_
_entity.id
_entity.type
_entity.pdbx_description
1 polymer ?
#
loop_
_entity_poly.entity_id
_entity_poly.type
_entity_poly.pdbx_seq_one_letter_code
_entity_poly.pdbx_strand_id
1 'polypeptide(L)'
;MSKQAFEEANEAFVDDKYEEAYELYTKALTDDDKTDSHFTSKILAARAQCALKLKKYADALNDSNNAIELDEKNIKAYLRKGTALYNQDLKEEALKTFVRGLEIDSADEQLKVWKEKCEKELENRKQLAAATTEKEKPAATAAPVPPPPAKIKHSFYQTDSVLTIQIPIKGLKKDQVQVQTTDTTVGILIRVLQSSQLSVGTKIPSTGNDYSLELDLAYPIDSSRTSFNVTGSNIEIKLYKRQAIQWTSLDAQSLVGKTQPPVPMSRPVAEKAPSYPSSSLRAKDWGQIEAQIKKDEKDNKEDMGDANTIFQQLYRDSDENTRRAMNKSMSESGGTCLNMNWEEVSKGKVTCEPPDGMEWKKYDS
;
A
#
# COMPACT_ATOMS: atom_id res chain seq x y z
N MET A 1 15.91 -8.96 35.36
CA MET A 1 14.76 -9.30 34.50
C MET A 1 15.07 -9.05 33.02
N SER A 2 15.42 -7.83 32.60
CA SER A 2 15.72 -7.53 31.18
C SER A 2 16.75 -8.46 30.50
N LYS A 3 17.87 -8.79 31.17
CA LYS A 3 18.89 -9.71 30.62
C LYS A 3 18.38 -11.14 30.38
N GLN A 4 17.55 -11.65 31.29
CA GLN A 4 16.97 -12.99 31.16
C GLN A 4 15.97 -13.03 29.98
N ALA A 5 15.08 -12.03 29.89
CA ALA A 5 14.15 -11.91 28.77
C ALA A 5 14.88 -11.76 27.41
N PHE A 6 16.04 -11.08 27.40
CA PHE A 6 16.88 -10.99 26.20
C PHE A 6 17.51 -12.33 25.80
N GLU A 7 17.93 -13.15 26.76
CA GLU A 7 18.45 -14.50 26.51
C GLU A 7 17.36 -15.44 25.98
N GLU A 8 16.19 -15.48 26.65
CA GLU A 8 15.01 -16.23 26.20
C GLU A 8 14.57 -15.81 24.78
N ALA A 9 14.61 -14.51 24.48
CA ALA A 9 14.32 -14.01 23.13
C ALA A 9 15.34 -14.49 22.07
N ASN A 10 16.63 -14.59 22.43
CA ASN A 10 17.65 -15.12 21.53
C ASN A 10 17.42 -16.62 21.27
N GLU A 11 17.01 -17.38 22.28
CA GLU A 11 16.65 -18.80 22.13
C GLU A 11 15.45 -18.97 21.21
N ALA A 12 14.37 -18.22 21.46
CA ALA A 12 13.20 -18.21 20.58
C ALA A 12 13.54 -17.79 19.14
N PHE A 13 14.51 -16.88 18.96
CA PHE A 13 14.99 -16.50 17.63
C PHE A 13 15.74 -17.64 16.92
N VAL A 14 16.57 -18.40 17.66
CA VAL A 14 17.28 -19.57 17.11
C VAL A 14 16.30 -20.70 16.76
N ASP A 15 15.20 -20.83 17.51
CA ASP A 15 14.09 -21.76 17.24
C ASP A 15 13.17 -21.33 16.08
N ASP A 16 13.52 -20.26 15.34
CA ASP A 16 12.71 -19.65 14.28
C ASP A 16 11.32 -19.12 14.74
N LYS A 17 11.08 -19.02 16.05
CA LYS A 17 9.86 -18.45 16.65
C LYS A 17 9.96 -16.93 16.69
N TYR A 18 9.99 -16.30 15.51
CA TYR A 18 10.29 -14.88 15.37
C TYR A 18 9.25 -13.94 16.03
N GLU A 19 7.97 -14.33 16.08
CA GLU A 19 6.93 -13.56 16.76
C GLU A 19 7.13 -13.57 18.27
N GLU A 20 7.34 -14.75 18.85
CA GLU A 20 7.63 -14.90 20.27
C GLU A 20 8.92 -14.16 20.66
N ALA A 21 9.98 -14.30 19.88
CA ALA A 21 11.23 -13.57 20.07
C ALA A 21 11.01 -12.05 20.05
N TYR A 22 10.18 -11.55 19.13
CA TYR A 22 9.85 -10.11 19.04
C TYR A 22 9.12 -9.60 20.29
N GLU A 23 8.17 -10.37 20.82
CA GLU A 23 7.47 -10.05 22.06
C GLU A 23 8.39 -10.11 23.28
N LEU A 24 9.26 -11.13 23.37
CA LEU A 24 10.24 -11.26 24.44
C LEU A 24 11.27 -10.13 24.43
N TYR A 25 11.76 -9.68 23.26
CA TYR A 25 12.60 -8.49 23.18
C TYR A 25 11.84 -7.21 23.57
N THR A 26 10.54 -7.13 23.25
CA THR A 26 9.72 -5.99 23.67
C THR A 26 9.57 -5.97 25.20
N LYS A 27 9.35 -7.12 25.83
CA LYS A 27 9.38 -7.26 27.30
C LYS A 27 10.76 -6.91 27.89
N ALA A 28 11.84 -7.35 27.24
CA ALA A 28 13.19 -7.00 27.67
C ALA A 28 13.42 -5.48 27.66
N LEU A 29 12.83 -4.74 26.70
CA LEU A 29 12.89 -3.28 26.63
C LEU A 29 11.99 -2.57 27.65
N THR A 30 10.85 -3.15 28.03
CA THR A 30 9.98 -2.58 29.08
C THR A 30 10.59 -2.73 30.46
N ASP A 31 11.27 -3.86 30.70
CA ASP A 31 11.90 -4.20 31.98
C ASP A 31 13.33 -3.64 32.10
N ASP A 32 13.84 -3.02 31.04
CA ASP A 32 15.16 -2.41 31.04
C ASP A 32 15.10 -1.05 31.74
N ASP A 33 15.96 -0.86 32.76
CA ASP A 33 16.05 0.41 33.51
C ASP A 33 16.69 1.54 32.67
N LYS A 34 16.93 1.32 31.36
CA LYS A 34 17.55 2.23 30.38
C LYS A 34 18.89 2.85 30.81
N THR A 35 19.49 2.29 31.86
CA THR A 35 20.74 2.75 32.46
C THR A 35 21.95 2.36 31.62
N ASP A 36 21.85 1.26 30.86
CA ASP A 36 22.87 0.81 29.92
C ASP A 36 22.39 1.01 28.48
N SER A 37 22.65 2.20 27.92
CA SER A 37 22.24 2.56 26.55
C SER A 37 22.79 1.60 25.49
N HIS A 38 23.96 1.01 25.72
CA HIS A 38 24.55 0.03 24.80
C HIS A 38 23.81 -1.31 24.87
N PHE A 39 23.38 -1.75 26.05
CA PHE A 39 22.52 -2.92 26.18
C PHE A 39 21.13 -2.69 25.56
N THR A 40 20.50 -1.54 25.81
CA THR A 40 19.24 -1.16 25.16
C THR A 40 19.39 -1.15 23.62
N SER A 41 20.50 -0.60 23.09
CA SER A 41 20.81 -0.63 21.66
C SER A 41 20.91 -2.06 21.11
N LYS A 42 21.54 -2.98 21.85
CA LYS A 42 21.61 -4.40 21.46
C LYS A 42 20.24 -5.05 21.37
N ILE A 43 19.35 -4.79 22.35
CA ILE A 43 17.99 -5.34 22.35
C ILE A 43 17.20 -4.80 21.15
N LEU A 44 17.20 -3.48 20.94
CA LEU A 44 16.51 -2.85 19.80
C LEU A 44 17.00 -3.41 18.47
N ALA A 45 18.32 -3.55 18.32
CA ALA A 45 18.89 -4.11 17.12
C ALA A 45 18.47 -5.59 16.97
N ALA A 46 18.45 -6.40 18.03
CA ALA A 46 17.95 -7.78 17.96
C ALA A 46 16.46 -7.86 17.59
N ARG A 47 15.61 -7.00 18.17
CA ARG A 47 14.19 -6.90 17.82
C ARG A 47 13.98 -6.48 16.36
N ALA A 48 14.80 -5.57 15.84
CA ALA A 48 14.78 -5.21 14.42
C ALA A 48 15.08 -6.41 13.50
N GLN A 49 15.91 -7.37 13.94
CA GLN A 49 16.15 -8.60 13.20
C GLN A 49 14.90 -9.47 13.11
N CYS A 50 14.17 -9.62 14.21
CA CYS A 50 12.87 -10.32 14.22
C CYS A 50 11.88 -9.60 13.31
N ALA A 51 11.78 -8.28 13.40
CA ALA A 51 10.90 -7.47 12.55
C ALA A 51 11.21 -7.66 11.06
N LEU A 52 12.49 -7.74 10.67
CA LEU A 52 12.90 -8.07 9.30
C LEU A 52 12.40 -9.45 8.86
N LYS A 53 12.53 -10.47 9.71
CA LYS A 53 12.04 -11.83 9.43
C LYS A 53 10.52 -11.88 9.28
N LEU A 54 9.81 -11.08 10.08
CA LEU A 54 8.36 -10.90 10.02
C LEU A 54 7.89 -9.92 8.92
N LYS A 55 8.81 -9.40 8.09
CA LYS A 55 8.53 -8.39 7.04
C LYS A 55 7.91 -7.08 7.57
N LYS A 56 8.04 -6.80 8.86
CA LYS A 56 7.66 -5.53 9.50
C LYS A 56 8.77 -4.49 9.30
N TYR A 57 8.97 -4.06 8.06
CA TYR A 57 10.13 -3.23 7.70
C TYR A 57 10.13 -1.83 8.34
N ALA A 58 8.95 -1.26 8.58
CA ALA A 58 8.82 0.03 9.26
C ALA A 58 9.28 -0.04 10.72
N ASP A 59 8.87 -1.09 11.44
CA ASP A 59 9.29 -1.34 12.82
C ASP A 59 10.79 -1.61 12.89
N ALA A 60 11.31 -2.44 11.97
CA ALA A 60 12.74 -2.71 11.87
C ALA A 60 13.56 -1.43 11.65
N LEU A 61 13.06 -0.49 10.84
CA LEU A 61 13.71 0.81 10.62
C LEU A 61 13.72 1.67 11.87
N ASN A 62 12.58 1.77 12.55
CA ASN A 62 12.46 2.56 13.77
C ASN A 62 13.40 2.03 14.86
N ASP A 63 13.39 0.72 15.08
CA ASP A 63 14.26 0.07 16.06
C ASP A 63 15.75 0.21 15.71
N SER A 64 16.11 0.07 14.43
CA SER A 64 17.50 0.24 14.01
C SER A 64 17.97 1.69 14.12
N ASN A 65 17.11 2.68 13.85
CA ASN A 65 17.44 4.09 14.07
C ASN A 65 17.67 4.38 15.56
N ASN A 66 16.75 3.96 16.42
CA ASN A 66 16.88 4.12 17.86
C ASN A 66 18.13 3.42 18.40
N ALA A 67 18.47 2.23 17.88
CA ALA A 67 19.69 1.52 18.26
C ALA A 67 20.96 2.29 17.88
N ILE A 68 20.99 2.93 16.70
CA ILE A 68 22.12 3.76 16.25
C ILE A 68 22.23 5.05 17.08
N GLU A 69 21.10 5.66 17.44
CA GLU A 69 21.09 6.86 18.30
C GLU A 69 21.62 6.57 19.71
N LEU A 70 21.39 5.36 20.23
CA LEU A 70 21.89 4.94 21.54
C LEU A 70 23.34 4.44 21.50
N ASP A 71 23.73 3.76 20.41
CA ASP A 71 25.09 3.30 20.19
C ASP A 71 25.46 3.39 18.71
N GLU A 72 26.19 4.45 18.36
CA GLU A 72 26.66 4.70 17.01
C GLU A 72 27.66 3.64 16.51
N LYS A 73 28.26 2.85 17.41
CA LYS A 73 29.22 1.79 17.05
C LYS A 73 28.56 0.44 16.80
N ASN A 74 27.24 0.34 16.95
CA ASN A 74 26.51 -0.91 16.74
C ASN A 74 26.36 -1.23 15.23
N ILE A 75 27.35 -1.92 14.67
CA ILE A 75 27.41 -2.31 13.25
C ILE A 75 26.16 -3.11 12.83
N LYS A 76 25.64 -3.98 13.72
CA LYS A 76 24.44 -4.78 13.43
C LYS A 76 23.20 -3.92 13.23
N ALA A 77 23.11 -2.76 13.88
CA ALA A 77 22.00 -1.82 13.67
C ALA A 77 22.03 -1.20 12.26
N TYR A 78 23.22 -0.83 11.76
CA TYR A 78 23.38 -0.36 10.37
C TYR A 78 23.00 -1.42 9.35
N LEU A 79 23.44 -2.68 9.57
CA LEU A 79 23.08 -3.80 8.70
C LEU A 79 21.56 -3.99 8.63
N ARG A 80 20.87 -3.95 9.77
CA ARG A 80 19.42 -4.15 9.86
C ARG A 80 18.64 -2.97 9.25
N LYS A 81 19.08 -1.74 9.52
CA LYS A 81 18.54 -0.52 8.88
C LYS A 81 18.65 -0.58 7.36
N GLY A 82 19.84 -0.87 6.84
CA GLY A 82 20.07 -0.96 5.40
C GLY A 82 19.23 -2.06 4.76
N THR A 83 19.11 -3.22 5.42
CA THR A 83 18.27 -4.33 4.95
C THR A 83 16.79 -3.94 4.92
N ALA A 84 16.30 -3.21 5.94
CA ALA A 84 14.92 -2.74 5.96
C ALA A 84 14.64 -1.71 4.85
N LEU A 85 15.54 -0.73 4.65
CA LEU A 85 15.46 0.25 3.55
C LEU A 85 15.46 -0.43 2.17
N TYR A 86 16.32 -1.44 1.99
CA TYR A 86 16.40 -2.22 0.76
C TYR A 86 15.06 -2.89 0.44
N ASN A 87 14.41 -3.50 1.44
CA ASN A 87 13.11 -4.13 1.27
C ASN A 87 11.95 -3.12 1.07
N GLN A 88 12.15 -1.84 1.38
CA GLN A 88 11.21 -0.76 1.08
C GLN A 88 11.48 -0.07 -0.27
N ASP A 89 12.34 -0.63 -1.13
CA ASP A 89 12.75 -0.06 -2.43
C ASP A 89 13.56 1.25 -2.33
N LEU A 90 13.98 1.64 -1.13
CA LEU A 90 14.84 2.81 -0.87
C LEU A 90 16.34 2.46 -0.99
N LYS A 91 16.74 1.94 -2.15
CA LYS A 91 18.09 1.37 -2.40
C LYS A 91 19.23 2.37 -2.27
N GLU A 92 19.00 3.64 -2.58
CA GLU A 92 20.01 4.69 -2.44
C GLU A 92 20.32 5.01 -0.98
N GLU A 93 19.28 5.04 -0.14
CA GLU A 93 19.43 5.24 1.30
C GLU A 93 20.02 4.00 1.98
N ALA A 94 19.63 2.81 1.53
CA ALA A 94 20.22 1.55 1.96
C ALA A 94 21.73 1.53 1.69
N LEU A 95 22.15 1.90 0.48
CA LEU A 95 23.57 1.98 0.10
C LEU A 95 24.35 2.93 1.03
N LYS A 96 23.83 4.14 1.26
CA LYS A 96 24.45 5.11 2.19
C LYS A 96 24.59 4.54 3.59
N THR A 97 23.58 3.80 4.06
CA THR A 97 23.59 3.18 5.38
C THR A 97 24.65 2.09 5.49
N PHE A 98 24.76 1.22 4.48
CA PHE A 98 25.79 0.17 4.46
C PHE A 98 27.21 0.74 4.38
N VAL A 99 27.41 1.82 3.62
CA VAL A 99 28.69 2.54 3.59
C VAL A 99 29.05 3.10 4.96
N ARG A 100 28.12 3.75 5.67
CA ARG A 100 28.38 4.21 7.05
C ARG A 100 28.71 3.08 8.01
N GLY A 101 28.05 1.93 7.88
CA GLY A 101 28.41 0.74 8.66
C GLY A 101 29.85 0.29 8.41
N LEU A 102 30.30 0.33 7.16
CA LEU A 102 31.68 -0.03 6.76
C LEU A 102 32.73 1.02 7.17
N GLU A 103 32.34 2.27 7.39
CA GLU A 103 33.21 3.29 7.99
C GLU A 103 33.53 2.96 9.45
N ILE A 104 32.62 2.27 10.15
CA ILE A 104 32.82 1.82 11.55
C ILE A 104 33.60 0.51 11.57
N ASP A 105 33.16 -0.48 10.77
CA ASP A 105 33.84 -1.77 10.62
C ASP A 105 33.99 -2.13 9.15
N SER A 106 35.17 -1.81 8.61
CA SER A 106 35.53 -2.12 7.23
C SER A 106 35.73 -3.61 6.94
N ALA A 107 35.80 -4.46 7.97
CA ALA A 107 36.00 -5.90 7.80
C ALA A 107 34.68 -6.66 7.62
N ASP A 108 33.54 -6.10 8.05
CA ASP A 108 32.24 -6.78 8.03
C ASP A 108 31.84 -7.24 6.60
N GLU A 109 31.80 -8.55 6.40
CA GLU A 109 31.49 -9.15 5.10
C GLU A 109 30.03 -8.97 4.70
N GLN A 110 29.10 -8.99 5.67
CA GLN A 110 27.67 -8.88 5.37
C GLN A 110 27.35 -7.49 4.80
N LEU A 111 27.90 -6.43 5.39
CA LEU A 111 27.76 -5.07 4.89
C LEU A 111 28.35 -4.92 3.48
N LYS A 112 29.48 -5.55 3.16
CA LYS A 112 30.06 -5.53 1.80
C LYS A 112 29.13 -6.20 0.78
N VAL A 113 28.61 -7.38 1.11
CA VAL A 113 27.68 -8.12 0.24
C VAL A 113 26.41 -7.29 -0.03
N TRP A 114 25.84 -6.68 1.02
CA TRP A 114 24.65 -5.85 0.88
C TRP A 114 24.91 -4.55 0.11
N LYS A 115 26.08 -3.93 0.31
CA LYS A 115 26.51 -2.76 -0.48
C LYS A 115 26.60 -3.11 -1.97
N GLU A 116 27.33 -4.18 -2.32
CA GLU A 116 27.49 -4.62 -3.71
C GLU A 116 26.14 -4.95 -4.36
N LYS A 117 25.24 -5.61 -3.60
CA LYS A 117 23.88 -5.91 -4.04
C LYS A 117 23.09 -4.63 -4.39
N CYS A 118 23.19 -3.59 -3.56
CA CYS A 118 22.55 -2.30 -3.82
C CYS A 118 23.16 -1.60 -5.04
N GLU A 119 24.49 -1.60 -5.18
CA GLU A 119 25.18 -0.98 -6.32
C GLU A 119 24.78 -1.64 -7.65
N LYS A 120 24.77 -2.98 -7.71
CA LYS A 120 24.35 -3.72 -8.91
C LYS A 120 22.92 -3.40 -9.31
N GLU A 121 22.00 -3.32 -8.35
CA GLU A 121 20.61 -3.05 -8.65
C GLU A 121 20.36 -1.60 -9.09
N LEU A 122 21.07 -0.65 -8.49
CA LEU A 122 21.04 0.75 -8.93
C LEU A 122 21.62 0.92 -10.34
N GLU A 123 22.70 0.20 -10.64
CA GLU A 123 23.31 0.20 -11.97
C GLU A 123 22.37 -0.42 -13.02
N ASN A 124 21.76 -1.57 -12.72
CA ASN A 124 20.75 -2.18 -13.58
C ASN A 124 19.56 -1.24 -13.83
N ARG A 125 19.11 -0.50 -12.80
CA ARG A 125 18.05 0.50 -12.94
C ARG A 125 18.45 1.67 -13.84
N LYS A 126 19.70 2.13 -13.75
CA LYS A 126 20.25 3.17 -14.63
C LYS A 126 20.37 2.69 -16.07
N GLN A 127 20.86 1.47 -16.29
CA GLN A 127 20.98 0.89 -17.64
C GLN A 127 19.61 0.68 -18.29
N LEU A 128 18.62 0.22 -17.52
CA LEU A 128 17.25 0.11 -18.00
C LEU A 128 16.69 1.49 -18.40
N ALA A 129 16.93 2.51 -17.57
CA ALA A 129 16.54 3.89 -17.87
C ALA A 129 17.24 4.42 -19.14
N ALA A 130 18.54 4.20 -19.29
CA ALA A 130 19.31 4.61 -20.47
C ALA A 130 18.85 3.90 -21.75
N ALA A 131 18.57 2.59 -21.68
CA ALA A 131 18.05 1.81 -22.81
C ALA A 131 16.64 2.25 -23.24
N THR A 132 15.81 2.73 -22.31
CA THR A 132 14.53 3.40 -22.65
C THR A 132 14.72 4.78 -23.27
N THR A 133 15.85 5.46 -22.99
CA THR A 133 16.12 6.79 -23.57
C THR A 133 16.76 6.69 -24.96
N GLU A 134 17.48 5.61 -25.26
CA GLU A 134 18.19 5.42 -26.54
C GLU A 134 17.26 5.10 -27.73
N LYS A 135 15.99 4.71 -27.47
CA LYS A 135 14.96 4.50 -28.51
C LYS A 135 14.21 5.78 -28.92
N GLU A 136 14.39 6.89 -28.21
CA GLU A 136 13.85 8.20 -28.58
C GLU A 136 15.00 9.19 -28.83
N LYS A 137 15.65 9.07 -29.99
CA LYS A 137 16.43 10.19 -30.52
C LYS A 137 15.47 11.18 -31.20
N PRO A 138 15.52 12.47 -30.85
CA PRO A 138 15.82 13.42 -31.92
C PRO A 138 16.88 14.47 -31.53
N ALA A 139 17.67 14.78 -32.56
CA ALA A 139 18.38 16.03 -32.87
C ALA A 139 18.69 17.09 -31.78
N ALA A 140 20.00 17.36 -31.66
CA ALA A 140 20.66 18.67 -31.59
C ALA A 140 20.39 19.63 -30.40
N THR A 141 21.41 19.68 -29.52
CA THR A 141 22.03 20.84 -28.84
C THR A 141 21.17 22.07 -28.48
N ALA A 142 21.00 22.30 -27.17
CA ALA A 142 20.94 23.64 -26.58
C ALA A 142 21.51 23.64 -25.15
N ALA A 143 22.08 24.79 -24.77
CA ALA A 143 22.92 25.09 -23.61
C ALA A 143 22.21 24.96 -22.23
N PRO A 144 22.91 25.14 -21.08
CA PRO A 144 22.41 24.73 -19.76
C PRO A 144 21.27 25.64 -19.29
N VAL A 145 20.09 25.06 -19.12
CA VAL A 145 18.89 25.72 -18.61
C VAL A 145 18.91 25.67 -17.06
N PRO A 146 18.59 26.76 -16.35
CA PRO A 146 18.47 26.81 -14.89
C PRO A 146 17.46 25.76 -14.35
N PRO A 147 17.55 25.38 -13.06
CA PRO A 147 16.78 24.27 -12.50
C PRO A 147 15.26 24.45 -12.73
N PRO A 148 14.54 23.38 -13.13
CA PRO A 148 13.13 23.47 -13.47
C PRO A 148 12.29 23.86 -12.25
N PRO A 149 11.28 24.74 -12.40
CA PRO A 149 10.38 25.09 -11.31
C PRO A 149 9.60 23.84 -10.86
N ALA A 150 9.39 23.73 -9.55
CA ALA A 150 8.71 22.61 -8.92
C ALA A 150 7.33 22.39 -9.55
N LYS A 151 7.15 21.28 -10.29
CA LYS A 151 5.86 20.91 -10.88
C LYS A 151 4.83 20.71 -9.78
N ILE A 152 3.85 21.60 -9.71
CA ILE A 152 2.73 21.49 -8.79
C ILE A 152 1.89 20.28 -9.21
N LYS A 153 1.71 19.32 -8.28
CA LYS A 153 0.86 18.15 -8.51
C LYS A 153 -0.58 18.63 -8.73
N HIS A 154 -1.18 18.22 -9.83
CA HIS A 154 -2.58 18.48 -10.16
C HIS A 154 -3.22 17.17 -10.64
N SER A 155 -4.50 16.97 -10.31
CA SER A 155 -5.33 15.88 -10.83
C SER A 155 -6.49 16.48 -11.61
N PHE A 156 -6.95 15.80 -12.67
CA PHE A 156 -8.14 16.24 -13.39
C PHE A 156 -9.14 15.09 -13.55
N TYR A 157 -10.42 15.42 -13.52
CA TYR A 157 -11.51 14.52 -13.85
C TYR A 157 -12.51 15.25 -14.72
N GLN A 158 -13.31 14.52 -15.49
CA GLN A 158 -14.18 15.13 -16.49
C GLN A 158 -15.54 14.43 -16.56
N THR A 159 -16.55 15.21 -16.89
CA THR A 159 -17.84 14.76 -17.39
C THR A 159 -17.95 15.04 -18.89
N ASP A 160 -19.13 14.81 -19.46
CA ASP A 160 -19.45 15.10 -20.85
C ASP A 160 -19.21 16.57 -21.25
N SER A 161 -19.51 17.49 -20.33
CA SER A 161 -19.55 18.94 -20.58
C SER A 161 -18.57 19.73 -19.73
N VAL A 162 -18.07 19.16 -18.63
CA VAL A 162 -17.22 19.87 -17.64
C VAL A 162 -15.93 19.11 -17.39
N LEU A 163 -14.81 19.82 -17.39
CA LEU A 163 -13.50 19.35 -16.98
C LEU A 163 -13.17 20.01 -15.63
N THR A 164 -12.90 19.22 -14.60
CA THR A 164 -12.54 19.73 -13.29
C THR A 164 -11.08 19.43 -12.99
N ILE A 165 -10.30 20.48 -12.73
CA ILE A 165 -8.89 20.39 -12.32
C ILE A 165 -8.83 20.63 -10.81
N GLN A 166 -8.18 19.72 -10.10
CA GLN A 166 -8.00 19.76 -8.65
C GLN A 166 -6.51 19.90 -8.32
N ILE A 167 -6.20 20.91 -7.51
CA ILE A 167 -4.83 21.21 -7.06
C ILE A 167 -4.85 21.16 -5.53
N PRO A 168 -4.28 20.12 -4.90
CA PRO A 168 -4.27 19.97 -3.45
C PRO A 168 -3.23 20.89 -2.80
N ILE A 169 -3.67 22.05 -2.32
CA ILE A 169 -2.86 22.99 -1.53
C ILE A 169 -3.65 23.38 -0.27
N LYS A 170 -3.02 23.21 0.90
CA LYS A 170 -3.64 23.48 2.19
C LYS A 170 -3.41 24.93 2.63
N GLY A 171 -4.42 25.52 3.28
CA GLY A 171 -4.31 26.81 3.96
C GLY A 171 -4.51 28.04 3.07
N LEU A 172 -5.12 27.91 1.90
CA LEU A 172 -5.37 29.02 0.98
C LEU A 172 -6.69 29.74 1.28
N LYS A 173 -6.67 31.08 1.22
CA LYS A 173 -7.88 31.92 1.22
C LYS A 173 -8.25 32.31 -0.22
N LYS A 174 -9.53 32.54 -0.48
CA LYS A 174 -10.05 32.92 -1.81
C LYS A 174 -9.38 34.17 -2.40
N ASP A 175 -8.95 35.09 -1.55
CA ASP A 175 -8.34 36.37 -1.95
C ASP A 175 -6.87 36.25 -2.41
N GLN A 176 -6.25 35.07 -2.23
CA GLN A 176 -4.84 34.79 -2.57
C GLN A 176 -4.66 34.08 -3.93
N VAL A 177 -5.77 33.79 -4.63
CA VAL A 177 -5.77 33.02 -5.88
C VAL A 177 -6.35 33.87 -7.00
N GLN A 178 -5.59 34.07 -8.06
CA GLN A 178 -6.05 34.68 -9.29
C GLN A 178 -6.04 33.66 -10.43
N VAL A 179 -7.21 33.33 -10.97
CA VAL A 179 -7.35 32.44 -12.12
C VAL A 179 -7.62 33.27 -13.36
N GLN A 180 -6.77 33.14 -14.38
CA GLN A 180 -6.97 33.72 -15.70
C GLN A 180 -7.24 32.59 -16.70
N THR A 181 -8.45 32.59 -17.24
CA THR A 181 -8.87 31.58 -18.22
C THR A 181 -8.92 32.21 -19.59
N THR A 182 -8.15 31.67 -20.53
CA THR A 182 -8.24 31.98 -21.97
C THR A 182 -8.82 30.75 -22.68
N ASP A 183 -9.31 30.91 -23.91
CA ASP A 183 -10.01 29.86 -24.66
C ASP A 183 -9.19 28.57 -24.86
N THR A 184 -7.85 28.61 -24.74
CA THR A 184 -6.95 27.44 -24.92
C THR A 184 -5.91 27.28 -23.80
N THR A 185 -5.77 28.25 -22.90
CA THR A 185 -4.77 28.22 -21.83
C THR A 185 -5.39 28.62 -20.52
N VAL A 186 -5.02 27.92 -19.45
CA VAL A 186 -5.44 28.25 -18.08
C VAL A 186 -4.19 28.65 -17.32
N GLY A 187 -4.07 29.94 -17.03
CA GLY A 187 -3.03 30.50 -16.18
C GLY A 187 -3.57 30.69 -14.76
N ILE A 188 -2.94 30.06 -13.78
CA ILE A 188 -3.29 30.16 -12.37
C ILE A 188 -2.13 30.83 -11.66
N LEU A 189 -2.37 32.03 -11.12
CA LEU A 189 -1.38 32.77 -10.35
C LEU A 189 -1.83 32.80 -8.88
N ILE A 190 -1.03 32.19 -8.01
CA ILE A 190 -1.26 32.10 -6.58
C ILE A 190 -0.26 33.03 -5.88
N ARG A 191 -0.76 34.09 -5.22
CA ARG A 191 0.07 35.02 -4.45
C ARG A 191 -0.01 34.68 -2.97
N VAL A 192 1.10 34.25 -2.39
CA VAL A 192 1.18 33.99 -0.94
C VAL A 192 1.59 35.29 -0.25
N LEU A 193 0.61 36.10 0.16
CA LEU A 193 0.85 37.29 0.97
C LEU A 193 1.26 36.86 2.39
N GLN A 194 2.54 37.04 2.71
CA GLN A 194 3.12 36.74 4.01
C GLN A 194 2.56 37.71 5.08
N SER A 195 1.44 37.34 5.71
CA SER A 195 1.00 38.00 6.96
C SER A 195 1.47 37.16 8.14
N SER A 196 2.37 37.75 8.92
CA SER A 196 2.87 37.29 10.21
C SER A 196 1.77 36.77 11.14
N GLN A 197 1.72 35.45 11.36
CA GLN A 197 1.63 34.78 12.67
C GLN A 197 1.29 33.29 12.51
N LEU A 198 2.06 32.49 13.26
CA LEU A 198 1.77 31.16 13.80
C LEU A 198 1.37 30.00 12.86
N SER A 199 2.33 29.08 12.76
CA SER A 199 2.29 27.68 12.33
C SER A 199 1.04 26.89 12.73
N VAL A 200 0.47 26.12 11.77
CA VAL A 200 0.18 24.68 11.90
C VAL A 200 0.11 24.04 10.49
N GLY A 201 0.98 23.07 10.21
CA GLY A 201 0.64 21.91 9.38
C GLY A 201 0.51 22.05 7.86
N THR A 202 1.58 22.39 7.14
CA THR A 202 2.19 21.56 6.08
C THR A 202 3.33 22.35 5.45
N LYS A 203 4.52 21.75 5.41
CA LYS A 203 5.69 22.30 4.73
C LYS A 203 5.34 22.49 3.24
N ILE A 204 5.22 23.75 2.82
CA ILE A 204 5.37 24.13 1.42
C ILE A 204 6.90 24.23 1.21
N PRO A 205 7.52 23.42 0.32
CA PRO A 205 8.96 23.45 0.16
C PRO A 205 9.41 24.75 -0.52
N SER A 206 10.18 25.52 0.25
CA SER A 206 11.15 26.55 -0.13
C SER A 206 10.67 27.81 -0.86
N THR A 207 10.80 28.93 -0.12
CA THR A 207 11.08 30.30 -0.60
C THR A 207 9.85 31.10 -1.04
N GLY A 208 9.67 32.30 -0.48
CA GLY A 208 8.50 33.17 -0.65
C GLY A 208 8.37 33.80 -2.04
N ASN A 209 8.10 32.98 -3.05
CA ASN A 209 7.77 33.42 -4.40
C ASN A 209 6.31 33.06 -4.73
N ASP A 210 5.67 33.95 -5.51
CA ASP A 210 4.37 33.71 -6.12
C ASP A 210 4.42 32.44 -6.99
N TYR A 211 3.44 31.54 -6.85
CA TYR A 211 3.35 30.33 -7.66
C TYR A 211 2.52 30.61 -8.91
N SER A 212 3.07 30.35 -10.11
CA SER A 212 2.34 30.37 -11.37
C SER A 212 2.25 28.96 -11.95
N LEU A 213 1.04 28.49 -12.26
CA LEU A 213 0.79 27.26 -13.01
C LEU A 213 0.06 27.64 -14.30
N GLU A 214 0.74 27.49 -15.43
CA GLU A 214 0.15 27.66 -16.76
C GLU A 214 -0.05 26.27 -17.37
N LEU A 215 -1.30 25.95 -17.71
CA LEU A 215 -1.70 24.70 -18.37
C LEU A 215 -2.17 25.01 -19.79
N ASP A 216 -1.52 24.40 -20.77
CA ASP A 216 -1.89 24.47 -22.18
C ASP A 216 -2.91 23.38 -22.49
N LEU A 217 -4.18 23.75 -22.57
CA LEU A 217 -5.25 22.76 -22.68
C LEU A 217 -5.25 22.07 -24.05
N ALA A 218 -5.49 20.76 -24.03
CA ALA A 218 -5.61 19.93 -25.23
C ALA A 218 -6.69 20.39 -26.22
N TYR A 219 -7.79 20.98 -25.74
CA TYR A 219 -8.91 21.44 -26.56
C TYR A 219 -9.49 22.76 -26.03
N PRO A 220 -10.17 23.55 -26.89
CA PRO A 220 -10.71 24.82 -26.48
C PRO A 220 -11.87 24.69 -25.48
N ILE A 221 -11.91 25.61 -24.52
CA ILE A 221 -12.91 25.72 -23.46
C ILE A 221 -13.73 27.00 -23.60
N ASP A 222 -14.89 27.03 -22.96
CA ASP A 222 -15.71 28.23 -22.81
C ASP A 222 -15.24 29.01 -21.57
N SER A 223 -14.47 30.07 -21.81
CA SER A 223 -13.94 30.97 -20.79
C SER A 223 -15.06 31.68 -20.01
N SER A 224 -16.23 31.91 -20.60
CA SER A 224 -17.35 32.62 -19.98
C SER A 224 -18.11 31.81 -18.92
N ARG A 225 -18.09 30.48 -19.02
CA ARG A 225 -18.78 29.56 -18.09
C ARG A 225 -17.85 28.95 -17.05
N THR A 226 -16.55 29.17 -17.20
CA THR A 226 -15.55 28.61 -16.30
C THR A 226 -15.66 29.24 -14.91
N SER A 227 -15.64 28.39 -13.88
CA SER A 227 -15.71 28.81 -12.47
C SER A 227 -14.61 28.15 -11.66
N PHE A 228 -14.13 28.82 -10.62
CA PHE A 228 -13.18 28.25 -9.68
C PHE A 228 -13.72 28.32 -8.25
N ASN A 229 -13.36 27.33 -7.46
CA ASN A 229 -13.66 27.26 -6.03
C ASN A 229 -12.37 26.99 -5.26
N VAL A 230 -12.19 27.71 -4.16
CA VAL A 230 -11.03 27.55 -3.27
C VAL A 230 -11.54 27.01 -1.96
N THR A 231 -11.18 25.75 -1.67
CA THR A 231 -11.45 25.10 -0.40
C THR A 231 -10.16 25.12 0.43
N GLY A 232 -10.25 25.08 1.77
CA GLY A 232 -9.09 25.14 2.66
C GLY A 232 -8.03 24.05 2.44
N SER A 233 -8.34 22.99 1.67
CA SER A 233 -7.46 21.87 1.35
C SER A 233 -7.11 21.73 -0.14
N ASN A 234 -7.78 22.46 -1.04
CA ASN A 234 -7.71 22.23 -2.48
C ASN A 234 -8.35 23.38 -3.28
N ILE A 235 -7.75 23.69 -4.43
CA ILE A 235 -8.35 24.54 -5.47
C ILE A 235 -9.02 23.62 -6.49
N GLU A 236 -10.29 23.90 -6.81
CA GLU A 236 -11.05 23.21 -7.85
C GLU A 236 -11.43 24.20 -8.95
N ILE A 237 -11.06 23.90 -10.19
CA ILE A 237 -11.38 24.74 -11.35
C ILE A 237 -12.25 23.93 -12.30
N LYS A 238 -13.47 24.42 -12.54
CA LYS A 238 -14.45 23.83 -13.44
C LYS A 238 -14.43 24.55 -14.77
N LEU A 239 -13.84 23.90 -15.76
CA LEU A 239 -13.75 24.36 -17.14
C LEU A 239 -14.88 23.74 -17.96
N TYR A 240 -15.62 24.54 -18.71
CA TYR A 240 -16.67 24.02 -19.60
C TYR A 240 -16.09 23.75 -20.98
N LYS A 241 -16.28 22.54 -21.50
CA LYS A 241 -15.77 22.16 -22.81
C LYS A 241 -16.60 22.81 -23.91
N ARG A 242 -15.95 23.32 -24.96
CA ARG A 242 -16.66 23.83 -26.15
C ARG A 242 -17.23 22.70 -27.01
N GLN A 243 -16.59 21.53 -26.96
CA GLN A 243 -17.00 20.31 -27.67
C GLN A 243 -17.15 19.17 -26.66
N ALA A 244 -18.21 18.37 -26.79
CA ALA A 244 -18.48 17.22 -25.92
C ALA A 244 -17.58 16.02 -26.30
N ILE A 245 -16.27 16.21 -26.17
CA ILE A 245 -15.22 15.23 -26.45
C ILE A 245 -14.58 14.79 -25.12
N GLN A 246 -14.18 13.52 -25.04
CA GLN A 246 -13.41 13.00 -23.91
C GLN A 246 -11.93 13.34 -24.08
N TRP A 247 -11.36 14.02 -23.09
CA TRP A 247 -9.95 14.40 -23.10
C TRP A 247 -9.12 13.23 -22.59
N THR A 248 -8.24 12.67 -23.42
CA THR A 248 -7.31 11.61 -23.03
C THR A 248 -6.12 12.14 -22.25
N SER A 249 -5.81 13.43 -22.40
CA SER A 249 -4.74 14.13 -21.70
C SER A 249 -5.12 15.59 -21.51
N LEU A 250 -4.61 16.21 -20.44
CA LEU A 250 -4.91 17.60 -20.10
C LEU A 250 -4.12 18.57 -20.98
N ASP A 251 -2.85 18.25 -21.23
CA ASP A 251 -1.91 19.13 -21.93
C ASP A 251 -1.86 18.86 -23.44
N ALA A 252 -1.86 19.91 -24.25
CA ALA A 252 -1.73 19.84 -25.70
C ALA A 252 -0.42 19.17 -26.16
N GLN A 253 0.67 19.33 -25.40
CA GLN A 253 1.97 18.71 -25.68
C GLN A 253 1.93 17.17 -25.60
N SER A 254 1.03 16.62 -24.78
CA SER A 254 0.86 15.17 -24.63
C SER A 254 0.17 14.50 -25.84
N LEU A 255 -0.37 15.29 -26.77
CA LEU A 255 -1.05 14.82 -27.98
C LEU A 255 -0.14 14.77 -29.22
N VAL A 256 1.08 15.33 -29.14
CA VAL A 256 2.04 15.29 -30.26
C VAL A 256 2.59 13.86 -30.40
N GLY A 257 2.08 13.11 -31.39
CA GLY A 257 2.54 11.76 -31.72
C GLY A 257 1.50 10.64 -31.58
N LYS A 258 0.29 10.91 -31.08
CA LYS A 258 -0.81 9.92 -31.04
C LYS A 258 -1.93 10.35 -31.99
N THR A 259 -1.87 9.89 -33.24
CA THR A 259 -2.98 10.01 -34.20
C THR A 259 -4.09 9.03 -33.84
N GLN A 260 -5.01 9.44 -32.97
CA GLN A 260 -6.38 8.92 -32.98
C GLN A 260 -7.34 10.10 -33.13
N PRO A 261 -8.29 10.06 -34.08
CA PRO A 261 -9.25 11.13 -34.24
C PRO A 261 -10.16 11.23 -33.02
N PRO A 262 -10.59 12.45 -32.62
CA PRO A 262 -11.53 12.65 -31.53
C PRO A 262 -12.83 11.94 -31.85
N VAL A 263 -13.28 11.03 -30.97
CA VAL A 263 -14.56 10.34 -31.13
C VAL A 263 -15.67 11.36 -30.86
N PRO A 264 -16.49 11.74 -31.86
CA PRO A 264 -17.64 12.61 -31.62
C PRO A 264 -18.70 11.80 -30.87
N MET A 265 -19.23 12.31 -29.77
CA MET A 265 -20.43 11.71 -29.17
C MET A 265 -21.63 12.00 -30.07
N SER A 266 -22.02 11.05 -30.91
CA SER A 266 -23.28 11.10 -31.67
C SER A 266 -24.46 11.09 -30.69
N ARG A 267 -25.29 12.14 -30.73
CA ARG A 267 -26.62 12.15 -30.10
C ARG A 267 -27.50 11.12 -30.83
N PRO A 268 -28.03 10.08 -30.16
CA PRO A 268 -29.11 9.31 -30.76
C PRO A 268 -30.36 10.18 -30.81
N VAL A 269 -30.94 10.27 -32.00
CA VAL A 269 -32.30 10.74 -32.23
C VAL A 269 -33.26 9.93 -31.35
N ALA A 270 -34.31 10.58 -30.86
CA ALA A 270 -35.28 10.05 -29.92
C ALA A 270 -35.96 8.76 -30.41
N GLU A 271 -35.40 7.61 -30.05
CA GLU A 271 -36.10 6.34 -29.93
C GLU A 271 -35.64 5.70 -28.61
N LYS A 272 -36.62 5.42 -27.73
CA LYS A 272 -36.53 4.89 -26.37
C LYS A 272 -35.12 4.71 -25.80
N ALA A 273 -34.81 5.51 -24.78
CA ALA A 273 -33.62 5.33 -23.96
C ALA A 273 -33.42 3.84 -23.60
N PRO A 274 -32.22 3.27 -23.79
CA PRO A 274 -31.97 1.91 -23.34
C PRO A 274 -32.17 1.88 -21.82
N SER A 275 -33.22 1.16 -21.41
CA SER A 275 -33.48 0.85 -20.02
C SER A 275 -32.33 -0.01 -19.52
N TYR A 276 -31.32 0.61 -18.93
CA TYR A 276 -30.37 -0.09 -18.08
C TYR A 276 -31.17 -0.91 -17.06
N PRO A 277 -30.82 -2.18 -16.79
CA PRO A 277 -31.36 -2.85 -15.62
C PRO A 277 -30.65 -2.24 -14.42
N SER A 278 -31.11 -1.05 -14.01
CA SER A 278 -30.86 -0.57 -12.66
C SER A 278 -31.47 -1.62 -11.74
N SER A 279 -30.62 -2.38 -11.05
CA SER A 279 -31.02 -3.49 -10.17
C SER A 279 -31.70 -3.00 -8.89
N SER A 280 -32.59 -2.01 -8.97
CA SER A 280 -33.49 -1.64 -7.89
C SER A 280 -34.72 -0.89 -8.41
N LEU A 281 -35.69 -1.63 -8.95
CA LEU A 281 -37.08 -1.17 -9.08
C LEU A 281 -37.85 -1.23 -7.74
N ARG A 282 -37.14 -1.40 -6.63
CA ARG A 282 -37.68 -1.27 -5.27
C ARG A 282 -36.77 -0.33 -4.49
N ALA A 283 -37.34 0.74 -3.95
CA ALA A 283 -36.71 1.51 -2.90
C ALA A 283 -36.42 0.52 -1.76
N LYS A 284 -35.16 0.14 -1.61
CA LYS A 284 -34.74 -0.79 -0.57
C LYS A 284 -34.75 0.01 0.73
N ASP A 285 -35.71 -0.30 1.59
CA ASP A 285 -35.87 0.35 2.88
C ASP A 285 -34.73 -0.12 3.81
N TRP A 286 -33.68 0.70 3.92
CA TRP A 286 -32.48 0.39 4.70
C TRP A 286 -32.79 0.20 6.19
N GLY A 287 -33.87 0.80 6.71
CA GLY A 287 -34.32 0.59 8.07
C GLY A 287 -34.86 -0.82 8.33
N GLN A 288 -35.47 -1.45 7.32
CA GLN A 288 -35.88 -2.85 7.41
C GLN A 288 -34.69 -3.81 7.29
N ILE A 289 -33.66 -3.46 6.51
CA ILE A 289 -32.42 -4.26 6.44
C ILE A 289 -31.67 -4.19 7.76
N GLU A 290 -31.53 -3.03 8.40
CA GLU A 290 -30.90 -2.93 9.72
C GLU A 290 -31.70 -3.67 10.80
N ALA A 291 -33.03 -3.60 10.75
CA ALA A 291 -33.88 -4.38 11.65
C ALA A 291 -33.75 -5.89 11.40
N GLN A 292 -33.61 -6.31 10.14
CA GLN A 292 -33.39 -7.70 9.76
C GLN A 292 -31.99 -8.17 10.14
N ILE A 293 -30.93 -7.36 9.96
CA ILE A 293 -29.57 -7.70 10.39
C ILE A 293 -29.48 -7.78 11.92
N LYS A 294 -30.14 -6.88 12.67
CA LYS A 294 -30.21 -7.00 14.13
C LYS A 294 -31.02 -8.21 14.60
N LYS A 295 -32.03 -8.61 13.82
CA LYS A 295 -32.80 -9.82 14.09
C LYS A 295 -31.99 -11.07 13.74
N ASP A 296 -31.29 -11.07 12.62
CA ASP A 296 -30.42 -12.14 12.16
C ASP A 296 -29.13 -12.24 13.02
N GLU A 297 -28.61 -11.15 13.60
CA GLU A 297 -27.52 -11.19 14.60
C GLU A 297 -28.03 -11.66 15.97
N LYS A 298 -29.32 -11.52 16.25
CA LYS A 298 -29.95 -12.01 17.49
C LYS A 298 -30.36 -13.47 17.35
N ASP A 299 -30.74 -13.90 16.14
CA ASP A 299 -31.12 -15.28 15.80
C ASP A 299 -29.91 -16.14 15.37
N ASN A 300 -28.83 -15.58 14.78
CA ASN A 300 -27.55 -16.28 14.51
C ASN A 300 -26.54 -16.21 15.68
N LYS A 301 -26.93 -15.63 16.82
CA LYS A 301 -26.08 -15.74 18.03
C LYS A 301 -26.23 -17.10 18.73
N GLU A 302 -27.08 -17.97 18.20
CA GLU A 302 -27.24 -19.36 18.61
C GLU A 302 -27.17 -20.22 17.33
N ASP A 303 -26.27 -21.22 17.33
CA ASP A 303 -26.05 -22.23 16.27
C ASP A 303 -25.22 -21.88 15.02
N MET A 304 -23.97 -21.45 15.21
CA MET A 304 -22.87 -22.15 14.50
C MET A 304 -22.70 -23.50 15.21
N GLY A 305 -23.54 -24.47 14.82
CA GLY A 305 -23.66 -25.75 15.47
C GLY A 305 -22.32 -26.48 15.58
N ASP A 306 -22.17 -27.22 16.68
CA ASP A 306 -21.13 -28.20 16.95
C ASP A 306 -20.73 -28.96 15.66
N ALA A 307 -19.46 -29.37 15.50
CA ALA A 307 -18.98 -30.07 14.30
C ALA A 307 -19.86 -31.29 13.95
N ASN A 308 -20.51 -31.86 14.97
CA ASN A 308 -21.51 -32.91 14.87
C ASN A 308 -22.81 -32.49 14.14
N THR A 309 -23.29 -31.26 14.30
CA THR A 309 -24.48 -30.72 13.62
C THR A 309 -24.21 -30.54 12.12
N ILE A 310 -23.03 -30.03 11.77
CA ILE A 310 -22.58 -29.91 10.37
C ILE A 310 -22.45 -31.30 9.74
N PHE A 311 -21.92 -32.29 10.47
CA PHE A 311 -21.84 -33.67 10.01
C PHE A 311 -23.23 -34.31 9.79
N GLN A 312 -24.17 -34.12 10.73
CA GLN A 312 -25.52 -34.66 10.61
C GLN A 312 -26.28 -34.08 9.41
N GLN A 313 -26.09 -32.79 9.13
CA GLN A 313 -26.68 -32.13 7.97
C GLN A 313 -26.07 -32.67 6.67
N LEU A 314 -24.74 -32.78 6.59
CA LEU A 314 -24.03 -33.34 5.44
C LEU A 314 -24.38 -34.82 5.19
N TYR A 315 -24.58 -35.61 6.24
CA TYR A 315 -25.00 -37.01 6.15
C TYR A 315 -26.46 -37.13 5.68
N ARG A 316 -27.34 -36.23 6.15
CA ARG A 316 -28.75 -36.21 5.73
C ARG A 316 -28.90 -35.87 4.25
N ASP A 317 -28.10 -34.93 3.75
CA ASP A 317 -28.23 -34.42 2.38
C ASP A 317 -27.41 -35.19 1.32
N SER A 318 -26.64 -36.20 1.73
CA SER A 318 -25.77 -36.98 0.84
C SER A 318 -26.38 -38.31 0.34
N ASP A 319 -25.95 -38.73 -0.85
CA ASP A 319 -26.32 -40.01 -1.47
C ASP A 319 -25.79 -41.24 -0.71
N GLU A 320 -26.41 -42.40 -0.91
CA GLU A 320 -26.08 -43.65 -0.20
C GLU A 320 -24.60 -44.07 -0.34
N ASN A 321 -23.99 -43.88 -1.51
CA ASN A 321 -22.57 -44.18 -1.71
C ASN A 321 -21.67 -43.23 -0.90
N THR A 322 -22.06 -41.97 -0.81
CA THR A 322 -21.35 -40.93 -0.06
C THR A 322 -21.45 -41.20 1.44
N ARG A 323 -22.62 -41.60 1.94
CA ARG A 323 -22.81 -42.03 3.34
C ARG A 323 -21.95 -43.24 3.71
N ARG A 324 -21.83 -44.21 2.81
CA ARG A 324 -20.96 -45.38 3.00
C ARG A 324 -19.49 -44.99 3.05
N ALA A 325 -19.07 -44.05 2.20
CA ALA A 325 -17.71 -43.51 2.21
C ALA A 325 -17.42 -42.78 3.53
N MET A 326 -18.35 -41.94 3.98
CA MET A 326 -18.24 -41.21 5.25
C MET A 326 -18.13 -42.15 6.45
N ASN A 327 -19.01 -43.16 6.55
CA ASN A 327 -19.00 -44.10 7.66
C ASN A 327 -17.72 -44.95 7.69
N LYS A 328 -17.24 -45.40 6.53
CA LYS A 328 -15.99 -46.17 6.43
C LYS A 328 -14.78 -45.30 6.75
N SER A 329 -14.71 -44.09 6.22
CA SER A 329 -13.63 -43.12 6.50
C SER A 329 -13.58 -42.73 7.97
N MET A 330 -14.74 -42.47 8.59
CA MET A 330 -14.82 -42.10 10.00
C MET A 330 -14.41 -43.24 10.92
N SER A 331 -14.82 -44.46 10.59
CA SER A 331 -14.49 -45.66 11.38
C SER A 331 -13.01 -46.03 11.25
N GLU A 332 -12.42 -45.91 10.06
CA GLU A 332 -11.02 -46.28 9.82
C GLU A 332 -10.02 -45.21 10.29
N SER A 333 -10.39 -43.93 10.21
CA SER A 333 -9.54 -42.81 10.68
C SER A 333 -9.68 -42.53 12.19
N GLY A 334 -10.58 -43.22 12.89
CA GLY A 334 -10.85 -42.94 14.31
C GLY A 334 -11.50 -41.58 14.56
N GLY A 335 -12.24 -41.07 13.56
CA GLY A 335 -12.96 -39.79 13.65
C GLY A 335 -12.17 -38.56 13.24
N THR A 336 -10.92 -38.70 12.75
CA THR A 336 -10.08 -37.55 12.40
C THR A 336 -10.21 -37.13 10.93
N CYS A 337 -10.63 -38.03 10.03
CA CYS A 337 -10.70 -37.76 8.59
C CYS A 337 -12.06 -38.16 7.98
N LEU A 338 -12.66 -37.24 7.22
CA LEU A 338 -13.92 -37.46 6.50
C LEU A 338 -13.71 -37.43 4.97
N ASN A 339 -13.69 -38.60 4.33
CA ASN A 339 -13.71 -38.72 2.87
C ASN A 339 -15.14 -39.08 2.37
N MET A 340 -15.63 -38.32 1.39
CA MET A 340 -16.96 -38.44 0.79
C MET A 340 -16.99 -39.31 -0.48
N ASN A 341 -15.84 -39.72 -1.02
CA ASN A 341 -15.72 -40.45 -2.28
C ASN A 341 -15.61 -41.97 -2.05
N TRP A 342 -16.65 -42.74 -2.40
CA TRP A 342 -16.66 -44.20 -2.23
C TRP A 342 -15.59 -44.92 -3.06
N GLU A 343 -15.23 -44.40 -4.24
CA GLU A 343 -14.25 -45.07 -5.11
C GLU A 343 -12.84 -45.04 -4.56
N GLU A 344 -12.51 -44.04 -3.74
CA GLU A 344 -11.21 -43.92 -3.07
C GLU A 344 -11.19 -44.75 -1.79
N VAL A 345 -12.22 -44.58 -0.96
CA VAL A 345 -12.32 -45.25 0.35
C VAL A 345 -12.53 -46.75 0.20
N SER A 346 -13.09 -47.23 -0.93
CA SER A 346 -13.23 -48.67 -1.18
C SER A 346 -11.91 -49.39 -1.53
N LYS A 347 -10.93 -48.68 -2.11
CA LYS A 347 -9.68 -49.28 -2.63
C LYS A 347 -8.58 -49.46 -1.57
N GLY A 348 -8.64 -48.76 -0.44
CA GLY A 348 -7.61 -48.81 0.60
C GLY A 348 -8.14 -48.43 1.99
N LYS A 349 -7.28 -48.54 3.00
CA LYS A 349 -7.58 -48.05 4.36
C LYS A 349 -7.34 -46.55 4.43
N VAL A 350 -8.24 -45.81 5.07
CA VAL A 350 -8.04 -44.37 5.33
C VAL A 350 -7.06 -44.18 6.48
N THR A 351 -6.01 -43.39 6.24
CA THR A 351 -4.99 -43.07 7.24
C THR A 351 -5.53 -42.07 8.27
N CYS A 352 -5.21 -42.29 9.54
CA CYS A 352 -5.53 -41.35 10.61
C CYS A 352 -4.55 -40.16 10.54
N GLU A 353 -5.05 -39.00 10.13
CA GLU A 353 -4.33 -37.73 10.24
C GLU A 353 -4.95 -36.93 11.40
N PRO A 354 -4.32 -36.91 12.58
CA PRO A 354 -4.77 -36.06 13.67
C PRO A 354 -4.56 -34.57 13.33
N PRO A 355 -5.33 -33.65 13.94
CA PRO A 355 -5.13 -32.21 13.77
C PRO A 355 -3.70 -31.78 14.11
N ASP A 356 -3.23 -30.74 13.43
CA ASP A 356 -1.85 -30.26 13.50
C ASP A 356 -1.43 -30.01 14.96
N GLY A 357 -0.38 -30.71 15.41
CA GLY A 357 0.11 -30.66 16.80
C GLY A 357 -0.41 -31.75 17.76
N MET A 358 -1.23 -32.72 17.31
CA MET A 358 -1.67 -33.87 18.12
C MET A 358 -1.10 -35.19 17.60
N GLU A 359 -0.51 -36.00 18.47
CA GLU A 359 0.00 -37.34 18.11
C GLU A 359 -1.04 -38.43 18.43
N TRP A 360 -1.35 -39.27 17.44
CA TRP A 360 -2.24 -40.42 17.65
C TRP A 360 -1.57 -41.47 18.54
N LYS A 361 -2.09 -41.67 19.75
CA LYS A 361 -1.66 -42.76 20.64
C LYS A 361 -2.52 -44.00 20.42
N LYS A 362 -1.91 -45.08 19.95
CA LYS A 362 -2.53 -46.41 19.96
C LYS A 362 -2.51 -46.93 21.40
N TYR A 363 -3.67 -47.15 21.97
CA TYR A 363 -3.82 -47.90 23.22
C TYR A 363 -4.02 -49.37 22.85
N ASP A 364 -3.06 -50.22 23.19
CA ASP A 364 -3.26 -51.67 23.16
C ASP A 364 -4.27 -52.03 24.24
N SER A 365 -5.36 -52.70 23.86
CA SER A 365 -6.35 -53.26 24.79
C SER A 365 -5.96 -54.66 25.23
#